data_AF-A0A7X3ZM29-F1
#
_entry.id   AF-A0A7X3ZM29-F1
#
_cell.length_a   1.000
_cell.length_b   1.000
_cell.length_c   1.000
_cell.angle_alpha   90.00
_cell.angle_beta   90.00
_cell.angle_gamma   90.00
#
_symmetry.space_group_name_H-M   'P 1'
#
loop_
_entity.id
_entity.type
_entity.pdbx_description
1 polymer ?
#
loop_
_entity_poly.entity_id
_entity_poly.type
_entity_poly.pdbx_seq_one_letter_code
_entity_poly.pdbx_strand_id
1 'polypeptide(L)'
;MGIYSVSNRRPSSEHQELMDLVHQQSNETEVETMAKTMAEVYIEQGIEQGIEQGEIQAKREVILKLLDLNIGNIPDTVSKKVSRIRSRSRLDSLLEQVATAQTLDDIKWN
;
A
#
# COMPACT_ATOMS: atom_id res chain seq x y z
N MET A 1 14.84 5.12 -14.59
CA MET A 1 15.04 4.82 -13.16
C MET A 1 16.31 5.57 -12.73
N GLY A 2 16.15 6.71 -12.07
CA GLY A 2 17.14 7.80 -12.03
C GLY A 2 18.41 7.52 -11.20
N ILE A 3 19.52 8.12 -11.63
CA ILE A 3 20.89 7.97 -11.10
C ILE A 3 20.94 8.08 -9.57
N TYR A 4 20.09 8.93 -8.99
CA TYR A 4 19.94 9.13 -7.54
C TYR A 4 19.58 7.88 -6.73
N SER A 5 18.74 6.97 -7.25
CA SER A 5 18.32 5.78 -6.49
C SER A 5 19.44 4.73 -6.39
N VAL A 6 20.34 4.71 -7.39
CA VAL A 6 21.53 3.85 -7.42
C VAL A 6 22.63 4.44 -6.53
N SER A 7 22.70 5.76 -6.38
CA SER A 7 23.69 6.45 -5.53
C SER A 7 23.44 6.21 -4.04
N ASN A 8 22.18 6.10 -3.60
CA ASN A 8 21.84 5.93 -2.18
C ASN A 8 22.15 4.51 -1.62
N ARG A 9 22.56 3.57 -2.48
CA ARG A 9 22.91 2.18 -2.12
C ARG A 9 24.40 1.87 -2.23
N ARG A 10 25.23 2.86 -2.60
CA ARG A 10 26.67 2.70 -2.82
C ARG A 10 27.47 3.09 -1.57
N PRO A 11 28.68 2.51 -1.36
CA PRO A 11 29.62 2.96 -0.34
C PRO A 11 29.88 4.47 -0.46
N SER A 12 30.09 5.16 0.66
CA SER A 12 30.20 6.63 0.71
C SER A 12 31.33 7.21 -0.16
N SER A 13 32.41 6.46 -0.39
CA SER A 13 33.52 6.86 -1.28
C SER A 13 33.13 6.89 -2.76
N GLU A 14 32.40 5.87 -3.23
CA GLU A 14 31.94 5.79 -4.63
C GLU A 14 30.78 6.76 -4.91
N HIS A 15 30.02 7.11 -3.87
CA HIS A 15 28.97 8.12 -3.97
C HIS A 15 29.55 9.49 -4.32
N GLN A 16 30.64 9.87 -3.63
CA GLN A 16 31.27 11.19 -3.83
C GLN A 16 31.83 11.32 -5.25
N GLU A 17 32.59 10.33 -5.73
CA GLU A 17 33.17 10.35 -7.07
C GLU A 17 32.11 10.46 -8.17
N LEU A 18 30.98 9.76 -8.02
CA LEU A 18 29.87 9.87 -8.97
C LEU A 18 29.22 11.25 -8.92
N MET A 19 28.98 11.80 -7.72
CA MET A 19 28.36 13.11 -7.59
C MET A 19 29.23 14.19 -8.23
N ASP A 20 30.55 14.13 -8.02
CA ASP A 20 31.50 15.06 -8.62
C ASP A 20 31.48 14.97 -10.16
N LEU A 21 31.41 13.75 -10.72
CA LEU A 21 31.29 13.53 -12.17
C LEU A 21 29.96 14.05 -12.74
N VAL A 22 28.85 13.82 -12.03
CA VAL A 22 27.53 14.31 -12.43
C VAL A 22 27.50 15.84 -12.39
N HIS A 23 28.07 16.49 -11.37
CA HIS A 23 28.12 17.95 -11.28
C HIS A 23 28.99 18.56 -12.39
N GLN A 24 30.07 17.90 -12.79
CA GLN A 24 30.95 18.39 -13.84
C GLN A 24 30.32 18.35 -15.25
N GLN A 25 29.41 17.40 -15.50
CA GLN A 25 28.84 17.15 -16.83
C GLN A 25 27.41 17.66 -17.00
N SER A 26 26.74 18.05 -15.92
CA SER A 26 25.32 18.37 -15.94
C SER A 26 25.04 19.85 -15.72
N ASN A 27 23.94 20.33 -16.29
CA ASN A 27 23.41 21.64 -15.93
C ASN A 27 22.75 21.53 -14.54
N GLU A 28 23.30 22.20 -13.53
CA GLU A 28 22.83 22.13 -12.12
C GLU A 28 21.32 22.37 -11.99
N THR A 29 20.77 23.24 -12.83
CA THR A 29 19.33 23.55 -12.86
C THR A 29 18.47 22.36 -13.31
N GLU A 30 18.96 21.59 -14.29
CA GLU A 30 18.25 20.42 -14.82
C GLU A 30 18.27 19.26 -13.81
N VAL A 31 19.42 19.05 -13.17
CA VAL A 31 19.65 18.08 -12.11
C VAL A 31 18.74 18.34 -10.91
N GLU A 32 18.68 19.60 -10.45
CA GLU A 32 17.80 19.99 -9.34
C GLU A 32 16.32 19.82 -9.68
N THR A 33 15.92 20.22 -10.90
CA THR A 33 14.53 20.08 -11.38
C THR A 33 14.11 18.60 -11.43
N MET A 34 14.95 17.75 -12.01
CA MET A 34 14.72 16.31 -12.05
C MET A 34 14.61 15.69 -10.66
N ALA A 35 15.47 16.10 -9.72
CA ALA A 35 15.43 15.62 -8.34
C ALA A 35 14.12 16.01 -7.64
N LYS A 36 13.66 17.25 -7.81
CA LYS A 36 12.37 17.73 -7.27
C LYS A 36 11.19 16.94 -7.84
N THR A 37 11.11 16.80 -9.16
CA THR A 37 10.03 16.04 -9.80
C THR A 37 10.04 14.56 -9.41
N MET A 38 11.22 13.94 -9.29
CA MET A 38 11.31 12.56 -8.78
C MET A 38 10.80 12.45 -7.35
N ALA A 39 11.16 13.39 -6.47
CA ALA A 39 10.67 13.41 -5.10
C ALA A 39 9.14 13.55 -5.04
N GLU A 40 8.55 14.43 -5.85
CA GLU A 40 7.10 14.58 -5.98
C GLU A 40 6.41 13.28 -6.41
N VAL A 41 6.92 12.62 -7.45
CA VAL A 41 6.38 11.33 -7.92
C VAL A 41 6.45 10.26 -6.84
N TYR A 42 7.55 10.18 -6.08
CA TYR A 42 7.66 9.21 -4.99
C TYR A 42 6.70 9.50 -3.84
N ILE A 43 6.48 10.78 -3.51
CA ILE A 43 5.51 11.19 -2.50
C ILE A 43 4.10 10.81 -2.95
N GLU A 44 3.74 11.13 -4.19
CA GLU A 44 2.42 10.80 -4.76
C GLU A 44 2.15 9.30 -4.74
N GLN A 45 3.12 8.49 -5.20
CA GLN A 45 3.03 7.03 -5.15
C GLN A 45 2.89 6.50 -3.71
N GLY A 46 3.61 7.09 -2.75
CA GLY A 46 3.51 6.72 -1.35
C GLY A 46 2.14 7.04 -0.75
N ILE A 47 1.57 8.20 -1.10
CA ILE A 47 0.23 8.60 -0.68
C ILE A 47 -0.82 7.66 -1.28
N GLU A 48 -0.75 7.38 -2.59
CA GLU A 48 -1.69 6.49 -3.27
C GLU A 48 -1.68 5.08 -2.66
N GLN A 49 -0.49 4.51 -2.44
CA GLN A 49 -0.35 3.21 -1.78
C GLN A 49 -0.89 3.23 -0.35
N GLY A 50 -0.66 4.32 0.40
CA GLY A 50 -1.17 4.49 1.75
C GLY A 50 -2.70 4.53 1.79
N ILE A 51 -3.32 5.26 0.85
CA ILE A 51 -4.78 5.34 0.71
C ILE A 51 -5.35 3.95 0.38
N GLU A 52 -4.79 3.25 -0.60
CA GLU A 52 -5.27 1.91 -0.99
C GLU A 52 -5.20 0.92 0.18
N GLN A 53 -4.07 0.91 0.92
CA GLN A 53 -3.91 0.06 2.10
C GLN A 53 -4.90 0.44 3.21
N GLY A 54 -5.13 1.73 3.42
CA GLY A 54 -6.10 2.24 4.38
C GLY A 54 -7.53 1.81 4.05
N GLU A 55 -7.93 1.90 2.79
CA GLU A 55 -9.25 1.43 2.35
C GLU A 55 -9.43 -0.09 2.56
N ILE A 56 -8.42 -0.89 2.22
CA ILE A 56 -8.45 -2.34 2.43
C ILE A 56 -8.59 -2.66 3.92
N GLN A 57 -7.85 -1.96 4.78
CA GLN A 57 -7.94 -2.13 6.22
C GLN A 57 -9.33 -1.75 6.75
N ALA A 58 -9.84 -0.58 6.36
CA ALA A 58 -11.16 -0.11 6.76
C ALA A 58 -12.27 -1.10 6.36
N LYS A 59 -12.23 -1.64 5.14
CA LYS A 59 -13.21 -2.66 4.69
C LYS A 59 -13.18 -3.92 5.54
N ARG A 60 -11.99 -4.41 5.92
CA ARG A 60 -11.86 -5.57 6.82
C ARG A 60 -12.46 -5.29 8.19
N GLU A 61 -12.17 -4.12 8.76
CA GLU A 61 -12.71 -3.71 10.06
C GLU A 61 -14.23 -3.61 10.03
N VAL A 62 -14.81 -3.05 8.96
CA VAL A 62 -16.27 -2.98 8.77
C VAL A 62 -16.88 -4.37 8.65
N ILE A 63 -16.28 -5.28 7.87
CA ILE A 63 -16.76 -6.67 7.76
C ILE A 63 -16.78 -7.36 9.13
N LEU A 64 -15.70 -7.23 9.90
CA LEU A 64 -15.64 -7.82 11.25
C LEU A 64 -16.68 -7.20 12.18
N LYS A 65 -16.87 -5.89 12.12
CA LYS A 65 -17.89 -5.22 12.94
C LYS A 65 -19.31 -5.64 12.56
N LEU A 66 -19.60 -5.80 11.26
CA LEU A 66 -20.90 -6.27 10.80
C LEU A 66 -21.15 -7.73 11.20
N LEU A 67 -20.14 -8.59 11.13
CA LEU A 67 -20.24 -9.97 11.60
C LEU A 67 -20.53 -10.02 13.11
N ASP A 68 -19.90 -9.15 13.89
CA ASP A 68 -20.10 -9.05 15.35
C ASP A 68 -21.51 -8.57 15.67
N LEU A 69 -22.04 -7.63 14.89
CA LEU A 69 -23.40 -7.10 15.07
C LEU A 69 -24.49 -8.07 14.60
N ASN A 70 -24.31 -8.75 13.47
CA ASN A 70 -25.34 -9.62 12.88
C ASN A 70 -25.35 -11.02 13.49
N ILE A 71 -24.18 -11.58 13.79
CA ILE A 71 -24.02 -12.98 14.20
C ILE A 71 -23.58 -13.08 15.67
N GLY A 72 -22.94 -12.03 16.21
CA GLY A 72 -22.36 -12.05 17.54
C GLY A 72 -20.99 -12.71 17.52
N ASN A 73 -20.87 -13.90 18.12
CA ASN A 73 -19.57 -14.50 18.40
C ASN A 73 -18.83 -14.95 17.12
N ILE A 74 -17.86 -14.13 16.67
CA ILE A 74 -17.01 -14.43 15.53
C ILE A 74 -15.86 -15.35 15.98
N PRO A 75 -15.70 -16.54 15.39
CA PRO A 75 -14.52 -17.36 15.61
C PRO A 75 -13.25 -16.66 15.15
N ASP A 76 -12.16 -16.76 15.91
CA ASP A 76 -10.83 -16.24 15.52
C ASP A 76 -10.37 -16.72 14.13
N THR A 77 -10.82 -17.91 13.72
CA THR A 77 -10.54 -18.48 12.41
C THR A 77 -11.11 -17.61 11.28
N VAL A 78 -12.28 -17.00 11.47
CA VAL A 78 -12.94 -16.10 10.51
C VAL A 78 -12.22 -14.75 10.48
N SER A 79 -11.89 -14.19 11.64
CA SER A 79 -11.13 -12.94 11.73
C SER A 79 -9.78 -13.03 11.02
N LYS A 80 -9.06 -14.14 11.20
CA LYS A 80 -7.80 -14.42 10.51
C LYS A 80 -7.96 -14.61 8.99
N LYS A 81 -9.11 -15.11 8.52
CA LYS A 81 -9.39 -15.21 7.09
C LYS A 81 -9.59 -13.83 6.48
N VAL A 82 -10.45 -13.00 7.07
CA VAL A 82 -10.74 -11.63 6.59
C VAL A 82 -9.46 -10.78 6.56
N SER A 83 -8.62 -10.86 7.59
CA SER A 83 -7.38 -10.07 7.67
C SER A 83 -6.33 -10.43 6.61
N ARG A 84 -6.41 -11.63 6.02
CA ARG A 84 -5.52 -12.06 4.93
C ARG A 84 -5.96 -11.58 3.55
N ILE A 85 -7.22 -11.18 3.37
CA ILE A 85 -7.76 -10.79 2.06
C ILE A 85 -7.24 -9.42 1.68
N ARG A 86 -6.41 -9.35 0.62
CA ARG A 86 -5.82 -8.11 0.10
C ARG A 86 -6.59 -7.51 -1.06
N SER A 87 -7.46 -8.29 -1.71
CA SER A 87 -8.21 -7.82 -2.87
C SER A 87 -9.40 -6.96 -2.44
N ARG A 88 -9.46 -5.72 -2.94
CA ARG A 88 -10.56 -4.77 -2.72
C ARG A 88 -11.89 -5.33 -3.20
N SER A 89 -11.93 -5.85 -4.43
CA SER A 89 -13.14 -6.43 -5.01
C SER A 89 -13.66 -7.61 -4.20
N ARG A 90 -12.74 -8.43 -3.65
CA ARG A 90 -13.15 -9.54 -2.81
C ARG A 90 -13.75 -9.08 -1.48
N LEU A 91 -13.20 -8.03 -0.88
CA LEU A 91 -13.76 -7.45 0.34
C LEU A 91 -15.15 -6.85 0.08
N ASP A 92 -15.36 -6.22 -1.08
CA ASP A 92 -16.68 -5.67 -1.44
C ASP A 92 -17.73 -6.78 -1.58
N SER A 93 -17.43 -7.84 -2.32
CA SER A 93 -18.36 -8.98 -2.43
C SER A 93 -18.61 -9.68 -1.09
N LEU A 94 -17.63 -9.69 -0.18
CA LEU A 94 -17.80 -10.22 1.16
C LEU A 94 -18.68 -9.33 2.01
N LEU A 95 -18.55 -8.01 1.90
CA LEU A 95 -19.37 -7.06 2.65
C LEU A 95 -20.85 -7.18 2.26
N GLU A 96 -21.16 -7.34 0.98
CA GLU A 96 -22.52 -7.63 0.50
C GLU A 96 -23.06 -8.97 1.03
N GLN A 97 -22.24 -10.01 1.04
CA GLN A 97 -22.61 -11.31 1.61
C GLN A 97 -22.86 -11.22 3.11
N VAL A 98 -22.00 -10.53 3.86
CA VAL A 98 -22.13 -10.35 5.32
C VAL A 98 -23.37 -9.53 5.69
N ALA A 99 -23.77 -8.58 4.84
CA ALA A 99 -24.98 -7.79 5.06
C ALA A 99 -26.28 -8.59 4.87
N THR A 100 -26.23 -9.69 4.10
CA THR A 100 -27.41 -10.51 3.78
C THR A 100 -27.40 -11.89 4.45
N ALA A 101 -26.24 -12.35 4.89
CA ALA A 101 -26.07 -13.63 5.57
C ALA A 101 -26.67 -13.59 6.98
N GLN A 102 -27.39 -14.65 7.35
CA GLN A 102 -27.87 -14.86 8.71
C GLN A 102 -26.89 -15.69 9.54
N THR A 103 -26.03 -16.47 8.88
CA THR A 103 -25.04 -17.34 9.54
C THR A 103 -23.68 -17.29 8.83
N LEU A 104 -22.63 -17.78 9.51
CA LEU A 104 -21.26 -17.83 8.95
C LEU A 104 -21.11 -18.81 7.78
N ASP A 105 -22.01 -19.79 7.67
CA ASP A 105 -21.98 -20.83 6.63
C ASP A 105 -22.52 -20.32 5.28
N ASP A 106 -23.33 -19.26 5.31
CA ASP A 106 -23.85 -18.60 4.10
C ASP A 106 -22.77 -17.79 3.35
N ILE A 107 -21.64 -17.52 4.02
CA ILE A 107 -20.57 -16.67 3.51
C ILE A 107 -19.52 -17.51 2.80
N LYS A 108 -19.22 -17.17 1.54
CA LYS A 108 -18.13 -17.82 0.81
C LYS A 108 -16.79 -17.22 1.20
N TRP A 109 -15.98 -17.98 1.92
CA TRP A 109 -14.65 -17.60 2.39
C TRP A 109 -13.51 -17.88 1.40
N ASN A 110 -13.79 -18.54 0.27
CA ASN A 110 -12.82 -19.10 -0.69
C ASN A 110 -12.44 -18.13 -1.81
#